data_AF-A0A6P0RL38-F1
#
_entry.id   AF-A0A6P0RL38-F1
#
_cell.length_a   1.000
_cell.length_b   1.000
_cell.length_c   1.000
_cell.angle_alpha   90.00
_cell.angle_beta   90.00
_cell.angle_gamma   90.00
#
_symmetry.space_group_name_H-M   'P 1'
#
loop_
_entity.id
_entity.type
_entity.pdbx_description
1 polymer ?
#
loop_
_entity_poly.entity_id
_entity_poly.type
_entity_poly.pdbx_seq_one_letter_code
_entity_poly.pdbx_strand_id
1 'polypeptide(L)'
;MNKNVIIRLCILLIFLGGIFIGLWLTLQNSDPLQQAKILETVYRKGNYIEAGIWFIFAGAFAISAINNRELVRLHRIVATFTFLLFGLSDIVEVQTGAWWHPWWLFVWKSLCVLSMFCLLISHLKIRYK
;
A
#
# COMPACT_ATOMS: atom_id res chain seq x y z
N MET A 1 5.15 -16.13 20.48
CA MET A 1 5.46 -14.76 20.00
C MET A 1 6.53 -14.17 20.93
N ASN A 2 7.65 -13.66 20.40
CA ASN A 2 8.84 -13.35 21.21
C ASN A 2 8.68 -12.00 21.96
N LYS A 3 9.02 -11.94 23.25
CA LYS A 3 8.79 -10.77 24.12
C LYS A 3 9.44 -9.49 23.58
N ASN A 4 10.60 -9.62 22.94
CA ASN A 4 11.31 -8.52 22.30
C ASN A 4 10.60 -7.96 21.05
N VAL A 5 9.86 -8.80 20.33
CA VAL A 5 9.06 -8.37 19.17
C VAL A 5 7.88 -7.52 19.63
N ILE A 6 7.25 -7.92 20.75
CA ILE A 6 6.13 -7.18 21.35
C ILE A 6 6.57 -5.78 21.80
N ILE A 7 7.70 -5.67 22.50
CA ILE A 7 8.22 -4.37 22.97
C ILE A 7 8.52 -3.43 21.80
N ARG A 8 9.16 -3.93 20.74
CA ARG A 8 9.45 -3.13 19.53
C ARG A 8 8.19 -2.67 18.82
N LEU A 9 7.18 -3.53 18.72
CA LEU A 9 5.87 -3.18 18.19
C LEU A 9 5.18 -2.09 19.03
N CYS A 10 5.19 -2.21 20.36
CA CYS A 10 4.59 -1.20 21.22
C CYS A 10 5.26 0.17 21.07
N ILE A 11 6.60 0.22 21.01
CA ILE A 11 7.34 1.48 20.80
C ILE A 11 6.97 2.10 19.44
N LEU A 12 6.93 1.28 18.37
CA LEU A 12 6.53 1.74 17.05
C LEU A 12 5.09 2.29 17.04
N LEU A 13 4.15 1.60 17.68
CA LEU A 13 2.75 2.03 17.76
C LEU A 13 2.60 3.34 18.53
N ILE A 14 3.31 3.51 19.65
CA ILE A 14 3.30 4.76 20.42
C ILE A 14 3.89 5.90 19.59
N PHE A 15 4.99 5.66 18.87
CA PHE A 15 5.62 6.65 18.01
C PHE A 15 4.69 7.10 16.86
N LEU A 16 4.08 6.14 16.17
CA LEU A 16 3.12 6.41 15.10
C LEU A 16 1.87 7.13 15.63
N GLY A 17 1.37 6.71 16.79
CA GLY A 17 0.25 7.38 17.48
C GLY A 17 0.57 8.83 17.85
N GLY A 18 1.79 9.10 18.33
CA GLY A 18 2.26 10.46 18.62
C GLY A 18 2.30 11.35 17.37
N ILE A 19 2.81 10.83 16.25
CA ILE A 19 2.80 11.54 14.96
C ILE A 19 1.36 11.84 14.51
N PHE A 20 0.47 10.85 14.61
CA PHE A 20 -0.92 11.01 14.24
C PHE A 20 -1.64 12.07 15.08
N ILE A 21 -1.45 12.04 16.40
CA ILE A 21 -2.01 13.03 17.33
C ILE A 21 -1.45 14.42 17.05
N GLY A 22 -0.14 14.55 16.81
CA GLY A 22 0.48 15.84 16.48
C GLY A 22 -0.08 16.43 15.18
N LEU A 23 -0.24 15.60 14.15
CA LEU A 23 -0.85 16.02 12.89
C LEU A 23 -2.31 16.43 13.08
N TRP A 24 -3.08 15.66 13.86
CA TRP A 24 -4.49 15.94 14.17
C TRP A 24 -4.65 17.28 14.88
N LEU A 25 -3.86 17.53 15.93
CA LEU A 25 -3.86 18.80 16.66
C LEU A 25 -3.46 19.97 15.77
N THR A 26 -2.50 19.78 14.88
CA THR A 26 -2.09 20.82 13.90
C THR A 26 -3.22 21.15 12.95
N LEU A 27 -3.91 20.14 12.42
CA LEU A 27 -5.05 20.34 11.51
C LEU A 27 -6.23 21.03 12.20
N GLN A 28 -6.52 20.69 13.45
CA GLN A 28 -7.66 21.25 14.19
C GLN A 28 -7.47 22.73 14.57
N ASN A 29 -6.23 23.19 14.69
CA ASN A 29 -5.89 24.58 15.02
C ASN A 29 -5.53 25.44 13.79
N SER A 30 -5.50 24.86 12.59
CA SER A 30 -5.20 25.58 11.34
C SER A 30 -6.45 26.27 10.79
N ASP A 31 -6.28 27.38 10.07
CA ASP A 31 -7.38 27.98 9.31
C ASP A 31 -7.86 27.03 8.18
N PRO A 32 -9.13 27.17 7.69
CA PRO A 32 -9.68 26.25 6.71
C PRO A 32 -8.88 26.15 5.40
N LEU A 33 -8.24 27.24 4.97
CA LEU A 33 -7.43 27.25 3.75
C LEU A 33 -6.12 26.49 3.96
N GLN A 34 -5.46 26.68 5.10
CA GLN A 34 -4.26 25.93 5.48
C GLN A 34 -4.57 24.44 5.70
N GLN A 35 -5.70 24.12 6.32
CA GLN A 35 -6.17 22.74 6.50
C GLN A 35 -6.35 22.04 5.16
N ALA A 36 -7.02 22.68 4.19
CA ALA A 36 -7.20 22.14 2.84
C ALA A 36 -5.86 21.90 2.12
N LYS A 37 -4.91 22.84 2.23
CA LYS A 37 -3.57 22.69 1.65
C LYS A 37 -2.77 21.55 2.27
N ILE A 38 -2.82 21.36 3.58
CA ILE A 38 -2.14 20.25 4.26
C ILE A 38 -2.76 18.94 3.79
N LEU A 39 -4.09 18.85 3.76
CA LEU A 39 -4.79 17.63 3.35
C LEU A 39 -4.50 17.29 1.88
N GLU A 40 -4.50 18.28 0.97
CA GLU A 40 -4.13 18.07 -0.43
C GLU A 40 -2.67 17.62 -0.55
N THR A 41 -1.75 18.22 0.22
CA THR A 41 -0.34 17.86 0.20
C THR A 41 -0.13 16.42 0.67
N VAL A 42 -0.79 16.03 1.77
CA VAL A 42 -0.76 14.66 2.30
C VAL A 42 -1.36 13.69 1.28
N TYR A 43 -2.49 14.03 0.68
CA TYR A 43 -3.14 13.21 -0.35
C TYR A 43 -2.25 13.00 -1.58
N ARG A 44 -1.73 14.07 -2.19
CA ARG A 44 -0.90 13.98 -3.41
C ARG A 44 0.43 13.30 -3.14
N LYS A 45 1.17 13.75 -2.13
CA LYS A 45 2.51 13.22 -1.85
C LYS A 45 2.43 11.81 -1.27
N GLY A 46 1.43 11.53 -0.43
CA GLY A 46 1.17 10.21 0.12
C GLY A 46 0.96 9.18 -0.98
N ASN A 47 0.02 9.43 -1.88
CA ASN A 47 -0.26 8.52 -3.00
C ASN A 47 0.96 8.29 -3.92
N TYR A 48 1.80 9.30 -4.19
CA TYR A 48 3.03 9.09 -4.97
C TYR A 48 4.06 8.23 -4.23
N ILE A 49 4.18 8.39 -2.91
CA ILE A 49 5.05 7.55 -2.09
C ILE A 49 4.53 6.11 -2.08
N GLU A 50 3.22 5.93 -1.93
CA GLU A 50 2.57 4.62 -1.99
C GLU A 50 2.81 3.95 -3.34
N ALA A 51 2.60 4.65 -4.46
CA ALA A 51 2.94 4.16 -5.80
C ALA A 51 4.38 3.67 -5.90
N GLY A 52 5.34 4.44 -5.35
CA GLY A 52 6.75 4.06 -5.31
C GLY A 52 7.00 2.77 -4.52
N ILE A 53 6.36 2.62 -3.35
CA ILE A 53 6.43 1.40 -2.53
C ILE A 53 5.88 0.19 -3.30
N TRP A 54 4.75 0.34 -3.99
CA TRP A 54 4.17 -0.74 -4.78
C TRP A 54 5.05 -1.14 -5.96
N PHE A 55 5.71 -0.19 -6.63
CA PHE A 55 6.67 -0.50 -7.68
C PHE A 55 7.91 -1.23 -7.16
N ILE A 56 8.39 -0.89 -5.96
CA ILE A 56 9.48 -1.64 -5.31
C ILE A 56 9.06 -3.09 -5.06
N PHE A 57 7.84 -3.32 -4.55
CA PHE A 57 7.33 -4.69 -4.39
C PHE A 57 7.19 -5.41 -5.73
N ALA A 58 6.66 -4.75 -6.76
CA ALA A 58 6.54 -5.33 -8.09
C ALA A 58 7.91 -5.76 -8.64
N GLY A 59 8.92 -4.91 -8.53
CA GLY A 59 10.30 -5.20 -8.92
C GLY A 59 10.92 -6.33 -8.10
N ALA A 60 10.72 -6.34 -6.78
CA ALA A 60 11.16 -7.43 -5.91
C ALA A 60 10.55 -8.76 -6.34
N PHE A 61 9.24 -8.83 -6.59
CA PHE A 61 8.59 -10.04 -7.11
C PHE A 61 9.07 -10.43 -8.50
N ALA A 62 9.39 -9.46 -9.38
CA ALA A 62 9.87 -9.71 -10.73
C ALA A 62 11.25 -10.36 -10.73
N ILE A 63 12.20 -9.77 -10.00
CA ILE A 63 13.56 -10.33 -9.80
C ILE A 63 13.43 -11.71 -9.16
N SER A 64 12.59 -11.79 -8.14
CA SER A 64 12.33 -13.02 -7.41
C SER A 64 11.80 -14.12 -8.31
N ALA A 65 11.02 -13.83 -9.38
CA ALA A 65 10.44 -14.81 -10.29
C ALA A 65 11.46 -15.55 -11.18
N ILE A 66 12.63 -14.95 -11.45
CA ILE A 66 13.63 -15.47 -12.41
C ILE A 66 14.15 -16.86 -12.01
N ASN A 67 14.30 -17.13 -10.71
CA ASN A 67 14.97 -18.32 -10.20
C ASN A 67 14.06 -19.40 -9.59
N ASN A 68 12.74 -19.41 -9.86
CA ASN A 68 11.83 -20.42 -9.28
C ASN A 68 11.23 -21.39 -10.26
N ARG A 69 10.80 -22.52 -9.69
CA ARG A 69 9.93 -23.52 -10.32
C ARG A 69 8.63 -22.90 -10.83
N GLU A 70 8.07 -23.51 -11.86
CA GLU A 70 6.99 -23.02 -12.71
C GLU A 70 5.76 -22.47 -11.95
N LEU A 71 5.22 -23.23 -10.97
CA LEU A 71 4.07 -22.78 -10.17
C LEU A 71 4.38 -21.55 -9.31
N VAL A 72 5.56 -21.50 -8.68
CA VAL A 72 5.97 -20.36 -7.84
C VAL A 72 6.28 -19.14 -8.71
N ARG A 73 6.84 -19.38 -9.90
CA ARG A 73 7.10 -18.34 -10.90
C ARG A 73 5.79 -17.67 -11.36
N LEU A 74 4.74 -18.44 -11.64
CA LEU A 74 3.43 -17.87 -12.00
C LEU A 74 2.86 -16.96 -10.90
N HIS A 75 2.84 -17.41 -9.64
CA HIS A 75 2.36 -16.58 -8.53
C HIS A 75 3.18 -15.28 -8.39
N ARG A 76 4.50 -15.34 -8.57
CA ARG A 76 5.36 -14.14 -8.50
C ARG A 76 5.12 -13.19 -9.67
N ILE A 77 4.89 -13.70 -10.88
CA ILE A 77 4.52 -12.87 -12.04
C ILE A 77 3.17 -12.18 -11.81
N VAL A 78 2.16 -12.92 -11.34
CA VAL A 78 0.84 -12.34 -11.02
C VAL A 78 0.99 -11.27 -9.93
N ALA A 79 1.81 -11.52 -8.89
CA ALA A 79 2.11 -10.53 -7.86
C ALA A 79 2.76 -9.27 -8.47
N THR A 80 3.78 -9.43 -9.32
CA THR A 80 4.43 -8.30 -10.01
C THR A 80 3.42 -7.43 -10.74
N PHE A 81 2.57 -8.01 -11.59
CA PHE A 81 1.56 -7.25 -12.31
C PHE A 81 0.53 -6.63 -11.37
N THR A 82 0.11 -7.35 -10.33
CA THR A 82 -0.87 -6.85 -9.36
C THR A 82 -0.36 -5.61 -8.62
N PHE A 83 0.87 -5.65 -8.10
CA PHE A 83 1.49 -4.52 -7.40
C PHE A 83 1.83 -3.37 -8.34
N LEU A 84 2.29 -3.66 -9.56
CA LEU A 84 2.55 -2.64 -10.56
C LEU A 84 1.27 -1.90 -10.95
N LEU A 85 0.20 -2.64 -11.24
CA LEU A 85 -1.10 -2.07 -11.57
C LEU A 85 -1.69 -1.29 -10.39
N PHE A 86 -1.52 -1.77 -9.15
CA PHE A 86 -1.97 -1.02 -7.97
C PHE A 86 -1.21 0.29 -7.79
N GLY A 87 0.12 0.30 -7.95
CA GLY A 87 0.90 1.55 -7.91
C GLY A 87 0.53 2.54 -9.02
N LEU A 88 0.19 2.06 -10.22
CA LEU A 88 -0.35 2.91 -11.28
C LEU A 88 -1.72 3.51 -10.90
N SER A 89 -2.56 2.73 -10.20
CA SER A 89 -3.86 3.23 -9.75
C SER A 89 -3.74 4.38 -8.73
N ASP A 90 -2.69 4.41 -7.91
CA ASP A 90 -2.40 5.52 -6.97
C ASP A 90 -1.96 6.79 -7.72
N ILE A 91 -1.22 6.65 -8.82
CA ILE A 91 -0.88 7.81 -9.68
C ILE A 91 -2.14 8.35 -10.36
N VAL A 92 -3.00 7.48 -10.86
CA VAL A 92 -4.29 7.88 -11.46
C VAL A 92 -5.18 8.54 -10.42
N GLU A 93 -5.22 8.05 -9.18
CA GLU A 93 -5.95 8.66 -8.06
C GLU A 93 -5.55 10.12 -7.82
N VAL A 94 -4.25 10.43 -7.92
CA VAL A 94 -3.77 11.82 -7.79
C VAL A 94 -4.23 12.69 -8.96
N GLN A 95 -4.37 12.12 -10.15
CA GLN A 95 -4.82 12.85 -11.35
C GLN A 95 -6.34 13.06 -11.35
N THR A 96 -7.10 12.09 -10.86
CA THR A 96 -8.57 12.15 -10.83
C THR A 96 -9.09 12.86 -9.58
N GLY A 97 -8.25 13.00 -8.54
CA GLY A 97 -8.58 13.70 -7.30
C GLY A 97 -9.49 12.92 -6.36
N ALA A 98 -9.84 11.68 -6.71
CA ALA A 98 -10.61 10.80 -5.86
C ALA A 98 -10.29 9.33 -6.14
N TRP A 99 -10.24 8.51 -5.09
CA TRP A 99 -9.99 7.07 -5.19
C TRP A 99 -11.14 6.27 -5.82
N TRP A 100 -12.37 6.81 -5.79
CA TRP A 100 -13.56 6.16 -6.37
C TRP A 100 -14.04 6.78 -7.68
N HIS A 101 -13.55 7.97 -8.07
CA HIS A 101 -14.01 8.66 -9.27
C HIS A 101 -12.85 8.78 -10.25
N PRO A 102 -13.03 8.34 -11.50
CA PRO A 102 -14.17 7.60 -12.06
C PRO A 102 -14.32 6.18 -11.46
N TRP A 103 -15.54 5.62 -11.49
CA TRP A 103 -15.91 4.36 -10.80
C TRP A 103 -15.04 3.15 -11.17
N TRP A 104 -14.45 3.15 -12.36
CA TRP A 104 -13.55 2.08 -12.79
C TRP A 104 -12.25 2.03 -11.98
N LEU A 105 -11.82 3.14 -11.39
CA LEU A 105 -10.64 3.19 -10.52
C LEU A 105 -10.87 2.37 -9.25
N PHE A 106 -12.08 2.46 -8.68
CA PHE A 106 -12.48 1.64 -7.55
C PHE A 106 -12.46 0.14 -7.89
N VAL A 107 -13.00 -0.23 -9.05
CA VAL A 107 -13.00 -1.63 -9.52
C VAL A 107 -11.58 -2.13 -9.73
N TRP A 108 -10.72 -1.32 -10.35
CA TRP A 108 -9.31 -1.65 -10.54
C TRP A 108 -8.61 -1.91 -9.20
N LYS A 109 -8.69 -0.97 -8.25
CA LYS A 109 -8.09 -1.14 -6.92
C LYS A 109 -8.62 -2.38 -6.22
N SER A 110 -9.94 -2.62 -6.29
CA SER A 110 -10.59 -3.79 -5.68
C SER A 110 -10.10 -5.10 -6.28
N LEU A 111 -9.94 -5.19 -7.60
CA LEU A 111 -9.40 -6.37 -8.28
C LEU A 111 -7.93 -6.63 -7.89
N CYS A 112 -7.12 -5.58 -7.80
CA CYS A 112 -5.75 -5.69 -7.33
C CYS A 112 -5.68 -6.21 -5.89
N VAL A 113 -6.47 -5.64 -4.97
CA VAL A 113 -6.54 -6.09 -3.57
C VAL A 113 -7.00 -7.54 -3.47
N LEU A 114 -8.02 -7.92 -4.25
CA LEU A 114 -8.50 -9.30 -4.31
C LEU A 114 -7.41 -10.27 -4.78
N SER A 115 -6.67 -9.89 -5.84
CA SER A 115 -5.53 -10.67 -6.33
C SER A 115 -4.45 -10.84 -5.26
N MET A 116 -4.07 -9.77 -4.55
CA MET A 116 -3.13 -9.85 -3.43
C MET A 116 -3.60 -10.81 -2.34
N PHE A 117 -4.89 -10.78 -2.01
CA PHE A 117 -5.49 -11.66 -1.01
C PHE A 117 -5.47 -13.13 -1.45
N CYS A 118 -5.83 -13.41 -2.71
CA CYS A 118 -5.76 -14.76 -3.29
C CYS A 118 -4.33 -15.30 -3.32
N LEU A 119 -3.35 -14.46 -3.68
CA LEU A 119 -1.93 -14.82 -3.67
C LEU A 119 -1.43 -15.13 -2.25
N LEU A 120 -1.82 -14.32 -1.27
CA LEU A 120 -1.48 -14.53 0.13
C LEU A 120 -2.04 -15.85 0.66
N ILE A 121 -3.33 -16.12 0.44
CA ILE A 121 -3.96 -17.38 0.84
C ILE A 121 -3.28 -18.57 0.18
N SER A 122 -2.99 -18.48 -1.12
CA SER A 122 -2.32 -19.55 -1.86
C SER A 122 -0.91 -19.81 -1.31
N HIS A 123 -0.17 -18.76 -0.96
CA HIS A 123 1.14 -18.89 -0.33
C HIS A 123 1.07 -19.55 1.04
N LEU A 124 0.12 -19.15 1.88
CA LEU A 124 -0.09 -19.75 3.21
C LEU A 124 -0.48 -21.23 3.08
N LYS A 125 -1.39 -21.56 2.16
CA LYS A 125 -1.82 -22.94 1.92
C LYS A 125 -0.68 -23.86 1.47
N ILE A 126 0.25 -23.36 0.66
CA ILE A 126 1.45 -24.11 0.24
C ILE A 126 2.44 -24.26 1.40
N ARG A 127 2.55 -23.27 2.29
CA ARG A 127 3.48 -23.29 3.43
C ARG A 127 3.02 -24.16 4.61
N TYR A 128 1.71 -24.32 4.81
CA TYR A 128 1.10 -25.09 5.91
C TYR A 128 0.73 -26.53 5.52
N LYS A 129 0.95 -26.94 4.27
CA LYS A 129 0.91 -28.34 3.83
C LYS A 129 2.31 -28.93 3.86
#